data_AF-A0A2W4JAW5-F1
#
_entry.id   AF-A0A2W4JAW5-F1
#
_cell.length_a   1.000
_cell.length_b   1.000
_cell.length_c   1.000
_cell.angle_alpha   90.00
_cell.angle_beta   90.00
_cell.angle_gamma   90.00
#
_symmetry.space_group_name_H-M   'P 1'
#
loop_
_entity.id
_entity.type
_entity.pdbx_description
1 polymer ?
#
loop_
_entity_poly.entity_id
_entity_poly.type
_entity_poly.pdbx_seq_one_letter_code
_entity_poly.pdbx_strand_id
1 'polypeptide(L)'
;MRKNLPAKAQELLELQRRADSLLEAENFEEAIDLLREVRDGARKEGWGTATPAYLLSFVYFRQDRLEDAFHLLLESLSQDPLNPQFHAAHQTLMQRMREVIEAKDLPPDDPRIPRYHAILAREGEATVETHLAMVRHLTATEKLDEARKLADALTVLHPEHPEVWRLHIALGGRERVESEAPELPAFVLSPPRVAKA
;
A
#
# COMPACT_ATOMS: atom_id res chain seq x y z
N MET A 1 40.14 -27.01 -9.29
CA MET A 1 40.63 -25.76 -8.67
C MET A 1 39.44 -24.96 -8.15
N ARG A 2 39.18 -24.95 -6.84
CA ARG A 2 38.28 -23.94 -6.26
C ARG A 2 39.03 -22.62 -6.36
N LYS A 3 38.58 -21.69 -7.20
CA LYS A 3 39.10 -20.32 -7.16
C LYS A 3 38.73 -19.75 -5.80
N ASN A 4 39.73 -19.33 -5.03
CA ASN A 4 39.48 -18.63 -3.77
C ASN A 4 38.67 -17.37 -4.10
N LEU A 5 37.58 -17.14 -3.37
CA LEU A 5 36.82 -15.90 -3.47
C LEU A 5 37.72 -14.70 -3.14
N PRO A 6 37.47 -13.49 -3.69
CA PRO A 6 38.15 -12.27 -3.26
C PRO A 6 38.05 -12.10 -1.74
N ALA A 7 39.09 -11.57 -1.09
CA ALA A 7 39.12 -11.42 0.37
C ALA A 7 37.89 -10.68 0.91
N LYS A 8 37.47 -9.61 0.22
CA LYS A 8 36.27 -8.86 0.60
C LYS A 8 34.98 -9.68 0.49
N ALA A 9 34.86 -10.54 -0.53
CA ALA A 9 33.70 -11.42 -0.67
C ALA A 9 33.64 -12.47 0.46
N GLN A 10 34.79 -12.96 0.93
CA GLN A 10 34.85 -13.85 2.09
C GLN A 10 34.43 -13.12 3.37
N GLU A 11 34.94 -11.91 3.58
CA GLU A 11 34.59 -11.06 4.72
C GLU A 11 33.07 -10.81 4.79
N LEU A 12 32.46 -10.36 3.70
CA LEU A 12 31.02 -10.11 3.66
C LEU A 12 30.18 -11.38 3.87
N LEU A 13 30.66 -12.54 3.39
CA LEU A 13 29.99 -13.82 3.62
C LEU A 13 30.01 -14.23 5.09
N GLU A 14 31.12 -13.99 5.80
CA GLU A 14 31.19 -14.25 7.24
C GLU A 14 30.30 -13.30 8.04
N LEU A 15 30.24 -12.02 7.67
CA LEU A 15 29.31 -11.07 8.28
C LEU A 15 27.85 -11.49 8.06
N GLN A 16 27.50 -11.94 6.84
CA GLN A 16 26.17 -12.45 6.52
C GLN A 16 25.80 -13.66 7.39
N ARG A 17 26.70 -14.65 7.51
CA ARG A 17 26.46 -15.83 8.35
C ARG A 17 26.25 -15.46 9.82
N ARG A 18 27.03 -14.51 10.32
CA ARG A 18 26.87 -14.01 11.69
C ARG A 18 25.53 -13.30 11.86
N ALA A 19 25.11 -12.51 10.88
CA ALA A 19 23.80 -11.89 10.88
C ALA A 19 22.68 -12.94 10.90
N ASP A 20 22.78 -13.99 10.08
CA ASP A 20 21.81 -15.09 10.04
C ASP A 20 21.68 -15.76 11.42
N SER A 21 22.81 -16.06 12.09
CA SER A 21 22.79 -16.61 13.46
C SER A 21 22.17 -15.66 14.49
N LEU A 22 22.36 -14.35 14.35
CA LEU A 22 21.73 -13.36 15.22
C LEU A 22 20.21 -13.27 14.99
N LEU A 23 19.76 -13.39 13.74
CA LEU A 23 18.34 -13.46 13.40
C LEU A 23 17.67 -14.70 14.00
N GLU A 24 18.33 -15.86 13.91
CA GLU A 24 17.85 -17.10 14.55
C GLU A 24 17.74 -16.97 16.07
N ALA A 25 18.66 -16.22 16.69
CA ALA A 25 18.65 -15.92 18.11
C ALA A 25 17.74 -14.73 18.50
N GLU A 26 17.00 -14.17 17.56
CA GLU A 26 16.15 -12.97 17.71
C GLU A 26 16.90 -11.71 18.22
N ASN A 27 18.23 -11.64 18.06
CA ASN A 27 19.01 -10.44 18.34
C ASN A 27 18.97 -9.49 17.14
N PHE A 28 17.84 -8.80 16.99
CA PHE A 28 17.56 -7.98 15.80
C PHE A 28 18.44 -6.73 15.69
N GLU A 29 18.82 -6.12 16.81
CA GLU A 29 19.59 -4.87 16.80
C GLU A 29 20.98 -5.08 16.18
N GLU A 30 21.73 -6.06 16.68
CA GLU A 30 23.03 -6.42 16.11
C GLU A 30 22.90 -6.99 14.69
N ALA A 31 21.86 -7.77 14.41
CA ALA A 31 21.63 -8.31 13.06
C ALA A 31 21.43 -7.19 12.02
N ILE A 32 20.69 -6.12 12.36
CA ILE A 32 20.48 -4.98 11.46
C ILE A 32 21.80 -4.35 11.07
N ASP A 33 22.69 -4.12 12.03
CA ASP A 33 23.98 -3.47 11.76
C ASP A 33 24.85 -4.30 10.84
N LEU A 34 24.94 -5.61 11.08
CA LEU A 34 25.69 -6.51 10.20
C LEU A 34 25.09 -6.61 8.79
N LEU A 35 23.76 -6.71 8.66
CA LEU A 35 23.10 -6.78 7.35
C LEU A 35 23.30 -5.48 6.55
N ARG A 36 23.29 -4.32 7.22
CA ARG A 36 23.60 -3.03 6.58
C ARG A 36 25.05 -3.00 6.11
N GLU A 37 25.99 -3.46 6.93
CA GLU A 37 27.40 -3.55 6.55
C GLU A 37 27.61 -4.46 5.34
N VAL A 38 26.95 -5.63 5.31
CA VAL A 38 26.99 -6.54 4.16
C VAL A 38 26.42 -5.89 2.91
N ARG A 39 25.22 -5.28 3.00
CA ARG A 39 24.56 -4.62 1.88
C ARG A 39 25.40 -3.49 1.31
N ASP A 40 25.84 -2.58 2.17
CA ASP A 40 26.56 -1.38 1.76
C ASP A 40 27.99 -1.72 1.31
N GLY A 41 28.61 -2.73 1.93
CA GLY A 41 29.90 -3.30 1.51
C GLY A 41 29.84 -3.92 0.12
N ALA A 42 28.83 -4.76 -0.13
CA ALA A 42 28.64 -5.38 -1.45
C ALA A 42 28.37 -4.33 -2.55
N ARG A 43 27.53 -3.33 -2.24
CA ARG A 43 27.26 -2.21 -3.16
C ARG A 43 28.52 -1.43 -3.51
N LYS A 44 29.41 -1.15 -2.54
CA LYS A 44 30.68 -0.45 -2.79
C LYS A 44 31.62 -1.23 -3.72
N GLU A 45 31.60 -2.55 -3.65
CA GLU A 45 32.34 -3.43 -4.56
C GLU A 45 31.65 -3.62 -5.92
N GLY A 46 30.48 -3.00 -6.14
CA GLY A 46 29.69 -3.11 -7.37
C GLY A 46 28.93 -4.44 -7.50
N TRP A 47 28.73 -5.16 -6.39
CA TRP A 47 27.98 -6.43 -6.38
C TRP A 47 26.51 -6.19 -6.05
N GLY A 48 25.61 -6.85 -6.79
CA GLY A 48 24.20 -6.96 -6.41
C GLY A 48 24.01 -8.10 -5.40
N THR A 49 23.30 -7.84 -4.31
CA THR A 49 22.95 -8.85 -3.31
C THR A 49 21.58 -8.56 -2.72
N ALA A 50 20.60 -9.38 -3.09
CA ALA A 50 19.22 -9.15 -2.70
C ALA A 50 18.95 -9.57 -1.24
N THR A 51 19.68 -10.58 -0.75
CA THR A 51 19.43 -11.23 0.53
C THR A 51 19.52 -10.29 1.75
N PRO A 52 20.54 -9.42 1.89
CA PRO A 52 20.62 -8.53 3.06
C PRO A 52 19.45 -7.56 3.14
N ALA A 53 18.99 -7.02 2.01
CA ALA A 53 17.83 -6.14 1.96
C ALA A 53 16.55 -6.91 2.34
N TYR A 54 16.40 -8.14 1.86
CA TYR A 54 15.26 -8.99 2.21
C TYR A 54 15.23 -9.30 3.71
N LEU A 55 16.35 -9.68 4.31
CA LEU A 55 16.42 -9.96 5.73
C LEU A 55 16.17 -8.72 6.60
N LEU A 56 16.71 -7.56 6.19
CA LEU A 56 16.36 -6.29 6.85
C LEU A 56 14.86 -6.00 6.75
N SER A 57 14.23 -6.28 5.62
CA SER A 57 12.77 -6.09 5.45
C SER A 57 11.98 -6.94 6.44
N PHE A 58 12.42 -8.18 6.68
CA PHE A 58 11.80 -9.09 7.64
C PHE A 58 11.92 -8.56 9.08
N VAL A 59 13.10 -8.05 9.46
CA VAL A 59 13.29 -7.47 10.79
C VAL A 59 12.39 -6.25 10.99
N TYR A 60 12.32 -5.35 10.00
CA TYR A 60 11.46 -4.16 10.08
C TYR A 60 9.97 -4.50 10.08
N PHE A 61 9.57 -5.54 9.35
CA PHE A 61 8.22 -6.08 9.43
C PHE A 61 7.87 -6.52 10.86
N ARG A 62 8.78 -7.25 11.54
CA ARG A 62 8.58 -7.66 12.94
C ARG A 62 8.54 -6.50 13.94
N GLN A 63 9.14 -5.37 13.60
CA GLN A 63 9.14 -4.13 14.40
C GLN A 63 7.97 -3.19 14.07
N ASP A 64 6.99 -3.64 13.26
CA ASP A 64 5.85 -2.84 12.75
C ASP A 64 6.28 -1.59 11.94
N ARG A 65 7.52 -1.59 11.42
CA ARG A 65 8.08 -0.55 10.55
C ARG A 65 7.79 -0.88 9.09
N LEU A 66 6.50 -0.93 8.74
CA LEU A 66 6.04 -1.50 7.47
C LEU A 66 6.54 -0.73 6.23
N GLU A 67 6.66 0.60 6.30
CA GLU A 67 7.17 1.42 5.19
C GLU A 67 8.65 1.12 4.91
N ASP A 68 9.47 1.03 5.96
CA ASP A 68 10.88 0.69 5.82
C ASP A 68 11.04 -0.73 5.27
N ALA A 69 10.23 -1.67 5.76
CA ALA A 69 10.19 -3.04 5.25
C ALA A 69 9.85 -3.07 3.76
N PHE A 70 8.87 -2.28 3.33
CA PHE A 70 8.45 -2.19 1.94
C PHE A 70 9.55 -1.71 1.01
N HIS A 71 10.25 -0.64 1.37
CA HIS A 71 11.35 -0.11 0.56
C HIS A 71 12.50 -1.11 0.38
N LEU A 72 12.86 -1.83 1.44
CA LEU A 72 13.90 -2.86 1.39
C LEU A 72 13.48 -4.09 0.58
N LEU A 73 12.19 -4.44 0.65
CA LEU A 73 11.68 -5.56 -0.11
C LEU A 73 11.63 -5.25 -1.61
N LEU A 74 11.25 -4.02 -1.99
CA LEU A 74 11.35 -3.55 -3.37
C LEU A 74 12.81 -3.52 -3.86
N GLU A 75 13.75 -3.11 -3.00
CA GLU A 75 15.18 -3.20 -3.32
C GLU A 75 15.57 -4.65 -3.63
N SER A 76 15.13 -5.61 -2.83
CA SER A 76 15.41 -7.04 -3.02
C SER A 76 14.80 -7.58 -4.32
N LEU A 77 13.52 -7.28 -4.58
CA LEU A 77 12.81 -7.67 -5.80
C LEU A 77 13.45 -7.07 -7.07
N SER A 78 13.99 -5.85 -6.98
CA SER A 78 14.69 -5.24 -8.11
C SER A 78 15.98 -5.98 -8.49
N GLN A 79 16.60 -6.67 -7.53
CA GLN A 79 17.85 -7.40 -7.72
C GLN A 79 17.62 -8.88 -8.07
N ASP A 80 16.57 -9.50 -7.54
CA ASP A 80 16.14 -10.86 -7.89
C ASP A 80 14.61 -10.94 -8.03
N PRO A 81 14.07 -10.54 -9.21
CA PRO A 81 12.63 -10.48 -9.44
C PRO A 81 11.98 -11.86 -9.60
N LEU A 82 12.76 -12.93 -9.70
CA LEU A 82 12.25 -14.30 -9.86
C LEU A 82 12.17 -15.05 -8.54
N ASN A 83 12.60 -14.45 -7.42
CA ASN A 83 12.59 -15.11 -6.14
C ASN A 83 11.17 -15.22 -5.56
N PRO A 84 10.59 -16.43 -5.45
CA PRO A 84 9.23 -16.60 -4.97
C PRO A 84 9.06 -16.19 -3.50
N GLN A 85 10.12 -16.25 -2.69
CA GLN A 85 10.05 -15.85 -1.28
C GLN A 85 9.85 -14.34 -1.16
N PHE A 86 10.47 -13.54 -2.02
CA PHE A 86 10.33 -12.08 -1.99
C PHE A 86 8.92 -11.65 -2.40
N HIS A 87 8.34 -12.31 -3.40
CA HIS A 87 6.95 -12.10 -3.79
C HIS A 87 5.97 -12.49 -2.67
N ALA A 88 6.18 -13.62 -2.02
CA ALA A 88 5.34 -14.06 -0.90
C ALA A 88 5.43 -13.08 0.30
N ALA A 89 6.63 -12.58 0.59
CA ALA A 89 6.82 -11.54 1.61
C ALA A 89 6.13 -10.22 1.22
N HIS A 90 6.14 -9.86 -0.07
CA HIS A 90 5.50 -8.63 -0.55
C HIS A 90 3.99 -8.71 -0.35
N GLN A 91 3.39 -9.82 -0.75
CA GLN A 91 1.97 -10.08 -0.55
C GLN A 91 1.59 -10.06 0.93
N THR A 92 2.39 -10.67 1.80
CA THR A 92 2.20 -10.62 3.27
C THR A 92 2.26 -9.19 3.80
N LEU A 93 3.22 -8.38 3.32
CA LEU A 93 3.38 -7.00 3.74
C LEU A 93 2.21 -6.12 3.30
N MET A 94 1.74 -6.26 2.05
CA MET A 94 0.56 -5.54 1.55
C MET A 94 -0.69 -5.90 2.35
N GLN A 95 -0.88 -7.20 2.64
CA GLN A 95 -1.96 -7.66 3.50
C GLN A 95 -1.90 -7.03 4.89
N ARG A 96 -0.71 -6.97 5.50
CA ARG A 96 -0.54 -6.35 6.82
C ARG A 96 -0.82 -4.85 6.80
N MET A 97 -0.41 -4.13 5.75
CA MET A 97 -0.72 -2.70 5.62
C MET A 97 -2.22 -2.45 5.50
N ARG A 98 -2.96 -3.29 4.75
CA ARG A 98 -4.42 -3.25 4.68
C ARG A 98 -5.05 -3.45 6.04
N GLU A 99 -4.65 -4.51 6.76
CA GLU A 99 -5.17 -4.80 8.09
C GLU A 99 -5.01 -3.63 9.06
N VAL A 100 -3.88 -2.91 8.99
CA VAL A 100 -3.65 -1.73 9.83
C VAL A 100 -4.66 -0.63 9.51
N ILE A 101 -4.86 -0.28 8.23
CA ILE A 101 -5.75 0.84 7.86
C ILE A 101 -7.24 0.49 7.88
N GLU A 102 -7.58 -0.80 7.77
CA GLU A 102 -8.95 -1.31 7.84
C GLU A 102 -9.38 -1.61 9.30
N ALA A 103 -8.46 -1.49 10.26
CA ALA A 103 -8.75 -1.70 11.67
C ALA A 103 -9.83 -0.73 12.18
N LYS A 104 -10.89 -1.27 12.79
CA LYS A 104 -12.07 -0.50 13.22
C LYS A 104 -11.78 0.51 14.32
N ASP A 105 -10.75 0.26 15.11
CA ASP A 105 -10.29 1.08 16.22
C ASP A 105 -9.20 2.07 15.81
N LEU A 106 -8.77 2.08 14.53
CA LEU A 106 -7.84 3.07 14.03
C LEU A 106 -8.51 4.46 13.99
N PRO A 107 -7.92 5.49 14.64
CA PRO A 107 -8.44 6.85 14.54
C PRO A 107 -8.49 7.32 13.08
N PRO A 108 -9.59 7.95 12.62
CA PRO A 108 -9.69 8.43 11.24
C PRO A 108 -8.59 9.42 10.84
N ASP A 109 -8.05 10.19 11.79
CA ASP A 109 -6.96 11.14 11.58
C ASP A 109 -5.55 10.52 11.66
N ASP A 110 -5.44 9.20 11.82
CA ASP A 110 -4.15 8.52 11.95
C ASP A 110 -3.25 8.77 10.72
N PRO A 111 -2.01 9.25 10.92
CA PRO A 111 -1.11 9.61 9.83
C PRO A 111 -0.63 8.41 9.00
N ARG A 112 -0.82 7.17 9.46
CA ARG A 112 -0.52 5.96 8.69
C ARG A 112 -1.49 5.75 7.55
N ILE A 113 -2.75 6.20 7.66
CA ILE A 113 -3.77 6.02 6.63
C ILE A 113 -3.32 6.55 5.27
N PRO A 114 -2.97 7.85 5.10
CA PRO A 114 -2.55 8.36 3.80
C PRO A 114 -1.25 7.72 3.30
N ARG A 115 -0.32 7.36 4.19
CA ARG A 115 0.96 6.74 3.80
C ARG A 115 0.76 5.33 3.26
N TYR A 116 0.03 4.49 3.97
CA TYR A 116 -0.21 3.11 3.56
C TYR A 116 -1.20 3.05 2.39
N HIS A 117 -2.20 3.94 2.37
CA HIS A 117 -3.10 4.08 1.21
C HIS A 117 -2.33 4.40 -0.06
N ALA A 118 -1.38 5.35 -0.02
CA ALA A 118 -0.57 5.71 -1.18
C ALA A 118 0.28 4.53 -1.69
N ILE A 119 0.87 3.74 -0.79
CA ILE A 119 1.61 2.53 -1.15
C ILE A 119 0.68 1.52 -1.81
N LEU A 120 -0.42 1.16 -1.14
CA LEU A 120 -1.38 0.16 -1.64
C LEU A 120 -1.99 0.56 -2.99
N ALA A 121 -2.36 1.83 -3.16
CA ALA A 121 -2.90 2.33 -4.42
C ALA A 121 -1.87 2.26 -5.56
N ARG A 122 -0.61 2.60 -5.29
CA ARG A 122 0.47 2.55 -6.27
C ARG A 122 0.79 1.13 -6.72
N GLU A 123 0.77 0.18 -5.80
CA GLU A 123 1.03 -1.23 -6.08
C GLU A 123 -0.20 -1.98 -6.64
N GLY A 124 -1.35 -1.31 -6.77
CA GLY A 124 -2.59 -1.94 -7.24
C GLY A 124 -3.24 -2.88 -6.21
N GLU A 125 -2.89 -2.70 -4.94
CA GLU A 125 -3.25 -3.55 -3.79
C GLU A 125 -4.30 -2.87 -2.88
N ALA A 126 -4.77 -1.68 -3.25
CA ALA A 126 -5.85 -0.97 -2.57
C ALA A 126 -7.21 -1.67 -2.78
N THR A 127 -8.00 -1.73 -1.72
CA THR A 127 -9.36 -2.29 -1.73
C THR A 127 -10.36 -1.16 -1.54
N VAL A 128 -11.65 -1.47 -1.71
CA VAL A 128 -12.74 -0.52 -1.36
C VAL A 128 -12.58 -0.02 0.08
N GLU A 129 -12.19 -0.89 1.01
CA GLU A 129 -12.05 -0.53 2.43
C GLU A 129 -10.88 0.40 2.70
N THR A 130 -9.76 0.22 2.01
CA THR A 130 -8.62 1.15 2.13
C THR A 130 -8.98 2.52 1.57
N HIS A 131 -9.75 2.58 0.48
CA HIS A 131 -10.26 3.85 -0.04
C HIS A 131 -11.28 4.50 0.91
N LEU A 132 -12.18 3.73 1.52
CA LEU A 132 -13.13 4.23 2.51
C LEU A 132 -12.42 4.76 3.76
N ALA A 133 -11.35 4.10 4.21
CA ALA A 133 -10.50 4.60 5.29
C ALA A 133 -9.88 5.96 4.91
N MET A 134 -9.40 6.11 3.68
CA MET A 134 -8.86 7.37 3.18
C MET A 134 -9.93 8.47 3.07
N VAL A 135 -11.17 8.16 2.65
CA VAL A 135 -12.28 9.14 2.66
C VAL A 135 -12.56 9.62 4.09
N ARG A 136 -12.59 8.70 5.06
CA ARG A 136 -12.78 9.05 6.49
C ARG A 136 -11.64 9.94 7.00
N HIS A 137 -10.40 9.65 6.61
CA HIS A 137 -9.24 10.47 6.95
C HIS A 137 -9.32 11.89 6.37
N LEU A 138 -9.62 12.01 5.08
CA LEU A 138 -9.80 13.31 4.43
C LEU A 138 -10.94 14.12 5.08
N THR A 139 -12.01 13.44 5.49
CA THR A 139 -13.11 14.08 6.22
C THR A 139 -12.67 14.58 7.60
N ALA A 140 -11.98 13.74 8.37
CA ALA A 140 -11.49 14.08 9.71
C ALA A 140 -10.44 15.19 9.71
N THR A 141 -9.68 15.31 8.61
CA THR A 141 -8.64 16.34 8.41
C THR A 141 -9.14 17.55 7.60
N GLU A 142 -10.46 17.71 7.46
CA GLU A 142 -11.13 18.84 6.80
C GLU A 142 -10.80 19.04 5.31
N LYS A 143 -10.24 18.02 4.66
CA LYS A 143 -9.97 17.99 3.21
C LYS A 143 -11.21 17.53 2.42
N LEU A 144 -12.32 18.25 2.58
CA LEU A 144 -13.64 17.83 2.12
C LEU A 144 -13.76 17.68 0.60
N ASP A 145 -13.08 18.53 -0.17
CA ASP A 145 -13.09 18.45 -1.64
C ASP A 145 -12.43 17.16 -2.15
N GLU A 146 -11.31 16.76 -1.54
CA GLU A 146 -10.63 15.51 -1.85
C GLU A 146 -11.45 14.31 -1.39
N ALA A 147 -12.05 14.39 -0.20
CA ALA A 147 -12.94 13.35 0.32
C ALA A 147 -14.11 13.10 -0.64
N ARG A 148 -14.74 14.17 -1.14
CA ARG A 148 -15.86 14.08 -2.07
C ARG A 148 -15.44 13.47 -3.40
N LYS A 149 -14.35 13.95 -4.02
CA LYS A 149 -13.85 13.38 -5.28
C LYS A 149 -13.61 11.87 -5.17
N LEU A 150 -13.03 11.42 -4.06
CA LEU A 150 -12.79 10.00 -3.84
C LEU A 150 -14.09 9.24 -3.60
N ALA A 151 -15.02 9.78 -2.80
CA ALA A 151 -16.33 9.16 -2.59
C ALA A 151 -17.14 9.05 -3.89
N ASP A 152 -17.16 10.08 -4.72
CA ASP A 152 -17.79 10.09 -6.04
C ASP A 152 -17.21 8.97 -6.92
N ALA A 153 -15.88 8.88 -7.00
CA ALA A 153 -15.21 7.82 -7.75
C ALA A 153 -15.58 6.42 -7.25
N LEU A 154 -15.65 6.23 -5.93
CA LEU A 154 -16.09 4.96 -5.35
C LEU A 154 -17.55 4.65 -5.68
N THR A 155 -18.46 5.63 -5.70
CA THR A 155 -19.87 5.36 -6.08
C THR A 155 -20.01 4.89 -7.52
N VAL A 156 -19.12 5.35 -8.41
CA VAL A 156 -19.11 4.94 -9.82
C VAL A 156 -18.52 3.54 -9.98
N LEU A 157 -17.42 3.25 -9.28
CA LEU A 157 -16.66 2.00 -9.45
C LEU A 157 -17.22 0.84 -8.62
N HIS A 158 -17.82 1.12 -7.45
CA HIS A 158 -18.30 0.13 -6.48
C HIS A 158 -19.71 0.48 -5.96
N PRO A 159 -20.71 0.66 -6.85
CA PRO A 159 -22.07 1.06 -6.47
C PRO A 159 -22.78 0.03 -5.58
N GLU A 160 -22.35 -1.22 -5.56
CA GLU A 160 -22.88 -2.28 -4.71
C GLU A 160 -22.49 -2.13 -3.23
N HIS A 161 -21.47 -1.33 -2.91
CA HIS A 161 -20.95 -1.22 -1.56
C HIS A 161 -21.73 -0.17 -0.72
N PRO A 162 -22.53 -0.57 0.29
CA PRO A 162 -23.45 0.38 0.96
C PRO A 162 -22.74 1.53 1.67
N GLU A 163 -21.54 1.28 2.20
CA GLU A 163 -20.77 2.29 2.94
C GLU A 163 -20.29 3.43 2.05
N VAL A 164 -20.02 3.16 0.77
CA VAL A 164 -19.64 4.17 -0.22
C VAL A 164 -20.75 5.21 -0.36
N TRP A 165 -22.01 4.78 -0.46
CA TRP A 165 -23.16 5.67 -0.51
C TRP A 165 -23.37 6.46 0.78
N ARG A 166 -23.18 5.83 1.94
CA ARG A 166 -23.32 6.50 3.24
C ARG A 166 -22.33 7.66 3.37
N LEU A 167 -21.06 7.43 3.02
CA LEU A 167 -20.04 8.49 3.05
C LEU A 167 -20.30 9.57 2.00
N HIS A 168 -20.67 9.19 0.77
CA HIS A 168 -21.01 10.16 -0.27
C HIS A 168 -22.17 11.08 0.14
N ILE A 169 -23.26 10.53 0.69
CA ILE A 169 -24.40 11.32 1.19
C ILE A 169 -23.98 12.21 2.36
N ALA A 170 -23.19 11.69 3.30
CA ALA A 170 -22.70 12.46 4.44
C ALA A 170 -21.84 13.66 4.00
N LEU A 171 -21.06 13.50 2.92
CA LEU A 171 -20.24 14.56 2.32
C LEU A 171 -21.06 15.54 1.47
N GLY A 172 -22.12 15.08 0.80
CA GLY A 172 -23.05 15.91 0.02
C GLY A 172 -24.11 16.64 0.86
N GLY A 173 -24.30 16.24 2.11
CA GLY A 173 -25.29 16.78 3.05
C GLY A 173 -25.04 18.22 3.53
N ARG A 174 -24.07 18.94 2.97
CA ARG A 174 -23.82 20.38 3.25
C ARG A 174 -23.92 21.29 2.03
N GLU A 175 -24.19 20.77 0.83
CA GLU A 175 -24.44 21.59 -0.37
C GLU A 175 -25.67 21.10 -1.15
N ARG A 176 -26.83 21.42 -0.57
CA ARG A 176 -27.99 21.85 -1.36
C ARG A 176 -28.57 23.08 -0.68
N VAL A 177 -27.82 24.18 -0.74
CA VAL A 177 -28.44 25.51 -0.73
C VAL A 177 -28.75 25.81 -2.20
N GLU A 178 -30.04 25.76 -2.52
CA GLU A 178 -30.68 26.41 -3.67
C GLU A 178 -29.91 26.36 -5.01
N SER A 179 -30.01 25.25 -5.74
CA SER A 179 -29.98 25.34 -7.20
C SER A 179 -31.36 24.99 -7.72
N GLU A 180 -31.97 25.94 -8.41
CA GLU A 180 -33.26 25.85 -9.09
C GLU A 180 -33.48 24.46 -9.73
N ALA A 181 -34.69 23.94 -9.54
CA ALA A 181 -35.10 22.68 -10.15
C ALA A 181 -34.84 22.73 -11.67
N PRO A 182 -34.18 21.72 -12.27
CA PRO A 182 -34.07 21.68 -13.71
C PRO A 182 -35.47 21.50 -14.30
N GLU A 183 -35.90 22.45 -15.13
CA GLU A 183 -37.08 22.27 -15.97
C GLU A 183 -36.84 21.04 -16.86
N LEU A 184 -37.57 19.96 -16.56
CA LEU A 184 -37.59 18.79 -17.43
C LEU A 184 -38.23 19.20 -18.76
N PRO A 185 -37.61 18.93 -19.92
CA PRO A 185 -38.23 19.21 -21.20
C PRO A 185 -39.52 18.40 -21.32
N ALA A 186 -40.61 19.09 -21.65
CA ALA A 186 -41.92 18.47 -21.89
C ALA A 186 -41.79 17.41 -22.99
N PHE A 187 -41.85 16.13 -22.60
CA PHE A 187 -41.97 15.03 -23.55
C PHE A 187 -43.37 15.09 -24.17
N VAL A 188 -43.48 15.68 -25.36
CA VAL A 188 -44.72 15.62 -26.16
C VAL A 188 -44.84 14.22 -26.72
N LEU A 189 -45.57 13.35 -26.02
CA LEU A 189 -46.02 12.08 -26.56
C LEU A 189 -47.02 12.38 -27.69
N SER A 190 -46.55 12.36 -28.93
CA SER A 190 -47.45 12.30 -30.09
C SER A 190 -48.13 10.93 -30.11
N PRO A 191 -49.47 10.84 -30.14
CA PRO A 191 -50.14 9.55 -30.19
C PRO A 191 -49.88 8.85 -31.53
N PRO A 192 -49.81 7.51 -31.55
CA PRO A 192 -49.55 6.75 -32.76
C PRO A 192 -50.70 6.91 -33.77
N ARG A 193 -50.36 7.19 -35.03
CA ARG A 193 -51.32 7.19 -36.14
C ARG A 193 -51.78 5.76 -36.40
N VAL A 194 -53.05 5.47 -36.13
CA VAL A 194 -53.71 4.22 -36.53
C VAL A 194 -53.89 4.25 -38.05
N ALA A 195 -53.21 3.35 -38.77
CA ALA A 195 -53.47 3.10 -40.17
C ALA A 195 -54.79 2.32 -40.30
N LYS A 196 -55.76 2.86 -41.03
CA LYS A 196 -56.98 2.13 -41.43
C LYS A 196 -56.61 1.18 -42.58
N ALA A 197 -57.02 -0.09 -42.44
CA ALA A 197 -57.11 -1.05 -43.53
C ALA A 197 -58.31 -0.72 -44.43
#